data_AF-A0A4R7STL1-F1
#
_entry.id   AF-A0A4R7STL1-F1
#
_cell.length_a   1.000
_cell.length_b   1.000
_cell.length_c   1.000
_cell.angle_alpha   90.00
_cell.angle_beta   90.00
_cell.angle_gamma   90.00
#
_symmetry.space_group_name_H-M   'P 1'
#
loop_
_entity.id
_entity.type
_entity.pdbx_description
1 polymer ?
#
loop_
_entity_poly.entity_id
_entity_poly.type
_entity_poly.pdbx_seq_one_letter_code
_entity_poly.pdbx_strand_id
1 'polypeptide(L)' 'MVMNIPDTPALRAFSVNDLRLELACALYQHGRLGKVAASELAEVDLFSFQQALYERGIPAADETSLDQDIAALDRLFAK' A
#
# COMPACT_ATOMS: atom_id res chain seq x y z
N MET A 1 -33.35 -16.61 15.96
CA MET A 1 -33.11 -17.01 14.56
C MET A 1 -31.61 -16.88 14.33
N VAL A 2 -30.88 -18.00 14.31
CA VAL A 2 -29.42 -18.00 14.15
C VAL A 2 -29.10 -17.81 12.67
N MET A 3 -28.51 -16.67 12.34
CA MET A 3 -28.04 -16.38 10.98
C MET A 3 -26.74 -17.16 10.79
N ASN A 4 -26.85 -18.35 10.22
CA ASN A 4 -25.69 -19.16 9.86
C ASN A 4 -25.04 -18.49 8.63
N ILE A 5 -24.14 -17.54 8.88
CA ILE A 5 -23.29 -16.98 7.83
C ILE A 5 -22.49 -18.18 7.31
N PRO A 6 -22.62 -18.55 6.02
CA PRO A 6 -21.76 -19.59 5.47
C PRO A 6 -20.33 -19.07 5.60
N ASP A 7 -19.55 -19.73 6.47
CA ASP A 7 -18.10 -19.60 6.54
C ASP A 7 -17.54 -20.13 5.22
N THR A 8 -17.72 -19.32 4.19
CA THR A 8 -17.22 -19.56 2.86
C THR A 8 -15.72 -19.48 3.04
N PRO A 9 -14.93 -20.46 2.59
CA PRO A 9 -13.49 -20.43 2.82
C PRO A 9 -12.86 -19.37 1.91
N ALA A 10 -13.10 -18.09 2.19
CA ALA A 10 -12.55 -16.95 1.49
C ALA A 10 -11.02 -17.04 1.51
N LEU A 11 -10.45 -17.53 2.62
CA LEU A 11 -9.03 -17.83 2.74
C LEU A 11 -8.48 -18.77 1.67
N ARG A 12 -9.28 -19.71 1.12
CA ARG A 12 -8.81 -20.62 0.05
C ARG A 12 -8.66 -19.94 -1.30
N ALA A 13 -9.22 -18.74 -1.48
CA ALA A 13 -9.06 -17.96 -2.69
C ALA A 13 -7.75 -17.14 -2.70
N PHE A 14 -7.12 -16.97 -1.53
CA PHE A 14 -5.88 -16.21 -1.41
C PHE A 14 -4.68 -17.15 -1.38
N SER A 15 -3.67 -16.86 -2.21
CA SER A 15 -2.35 -17.45 -2.01
C SER A 15 -1.67 -16.81 -0.80
N VAL A 16 -0.62 -17.46 -0.28
CA VAL A 16 0.21 -16.89 0.79
C VAL A 16 0.82 -15.55 0.35
N ASN A 17 1.14 -15.40 -0.94
CA ASN A 17 1.67 -14.15 -1.48
C ASN A 17 0.60 -13.05 -1.52
N ASP A 18 -0.65 -13.37 -1.85
CA ASP A 18 -1.73 -12.39 -1.78
C ASP A 18 -1.90 -11.87 -0.36
N LEU A 19 -1.87 -12.76 0.64
CA LEU A 19 -1.98 -12.37 2.04
C LEU A 19 -0.80 -11.52 2.53
N ARG A 20 0.42 -11.81 2.07
CA ARG A 20 1.60 -11.01 2.37
C ARG A 20 1.51 -9.61 1.75
N LEU A 21 1.04 -9.52 0.51
CA LEU A 21 0.84 -8.25 -0.16
C LEU A 21 -0.22 -7.39 0.54
N GLU A 22 -1.36 -7.98 0.92
CA GLU A 22 -2.39 -7.30 1.71
C GLU A 22 -1.86 -6.83 3.07
N LEU A 23 -1.12 -7.68 3.78
CA LEU A 23 -0.52 -7.33 5.07
C LEU A 23 0.50 -6.19 4.92
N ALA A 24 1.36 -6.24 3.91
CA ALA A 24 2.35 -5.21 3.63
C ALA A 24 1.69 -3.86 3.29
N CYS A 25 0.63 -3.88 2.48
CA CYS A 25 -0.16 -2.69 2.15
C CYS A 25 -0.78 -2.07 3.41
N ALA A 26 -1.41 -2.88 4.27
CA ALA A 26 -2.02 -2.40 5.51
C ALA A 26 -0.98 -1.82 6.47
N LEU A 27 0.16 -2.49 6.66
CA LEU A 27 1.23 -2.00 7.53
C LEU A 27 1.87 -0.71 7.01
N TYR A 28 1.99 -0.56 5.69
CA TYR A 28 2.43 0.68 5.05
C TYR A 28 1.43 1.82 5.27
N GLN A 29 0.13 1.57 5.04
CA GLN A 29 -0.92 2.58 5.22
C GLN A 29 -0.99 3.09 6.67
N HIS A 30 -0.75 2.21 7.65
CA HIS A 30 -0.68 2.59 9.06
C HIS A 30 0.66 3.22 9.48
N GLY A 31 1.58 3.48 8.55
CA GLY A 31 2.90 4.07 8.83
C GLY A 31 3.82 3.17 9.66
N ARG A 32 3.50 1.88 9.80
CA ARG A 32 4.30 0.92 10.59
C ARG A 32 5.49 0.38 9.80
N LEU A 33 5.40 0.38 8.47
CA LEU A 33 6.48 0.02 7.56
C LEU A 33 6.69 1.12 6.52
N GLY A 34 7.94 1.41 6.19
CA GLY A 34 8.28 2.18 5.00
C GLY A 34 8.15 1.34 3.73
N LYS A 35 8.13 1.98 2.56
CA LYS A 35 7.92 1.31 1.26
C LYS A 35 8.86 0.13 1.00
N VAL A 36 10.15 0.29 1.32
CA VAL A 36 11.17 -0.75 1.08
C VAL A 36 10.89 -1.98 1.93
N ALA A 37 10.72 -1.81 3.24
CA ALA A 37 10.41 -2.91 4.15
C ALA A 37 9.06 -3.59 3.83
N ALA A 38 8.07 -2.82 3.36
CA ALA A 38 6.79 -3.36 2.92
C ALA A 38 6.92 -4.17 1.62
N SER A 39 7.73 -3.72 0.64
CA SER A 39 8.01 -4.50 -0.58
C SER A 39 8.75 -5.80 -0.28
N GLU A 40 9.71 -5.79 0.65
CA GLU A 40 10.40 -7.01 1.09
C GLU A 40 9.45 -8.00 1.77
N LEU A 41 8.54 -7.51 2.62
CA LEU A 41 7.52 -8.34 3.28
C LEU A 41 6.55 -8.98 2.27
N ALA A 42 6.22 -8.26 1.22
CA ALA A 42 5.37 -8.74 0.13
C ALA A 42 6.11 -9.65 -0.86
N GLU A 43 7.44 -9.79 -0.75
CA GLU A 43 8.30 -10.52 -1.69
C GLU A 43 8.13 -10.06 -3.16
N VAL A 44 7.92 -8.76 -3.34
CA VAL A 44 7.83 -8.13 -4.67
C VAL A 44 8.83 -6.99 -4.79
N ASP A 45 9.15 -6.59 -6.01
CA ASP A 45 9.95 -5.40 -6.22
C ASP A 45 9.18 -4.12 -5.84
N LEU A 46 9.92 -3.04 -5.62
CA LEU A 46 9.37 -1.77 -5.16
C LEU A 46 8.36 -1.15 -6.15
N PHE A 47 8.49 -1.44 -7.46
CA PHE A 47 7.59 -0.91 -8.47
C PHE A 47 6.26 -1.66 -8.46
N SER A 48 6.31 -2.99 -8.39
CA SER A 48 5.14 -3.85 -8.20
C SER A 48 4.40 -3.51 -6.90
N PHE A 49 5.12 -3.23 -5.81
CA PHE A 49 4.50 -2.79 -4.56
C PHE A 49 3.80 -1.42 -4.70
N GLN A 50 4.42 -0.45 -5.38
CA GLN A 50 3.80 0.85 -5.62
C GLN A 50 2.55 0.75 -6.50
N GLN A 51 2.57 -0.10 -7.52
CA GLN A 51 1.38 -0.41 -8.32
C GLN A 51 0.27 -1.00 -7.44
N ALA A 52 0.61 -1.98 -6.59
CA ALA A 52 -0.33 -2.59 -5.67
C ALA A 52 -0.96 -1.57 -4.69
N LEU A 53 -0.19 -0.60 -4.20
CA LEU A 53 -0.71 0.50 -3.38
C LEU A 53 -1.68 1.38 -4.18
N TYR A 54 -1.31 1.74 -5.41
CA TYR A 54 -2.14 2.57 -6.30
C TYR A 54 -3.49 1.91 -6.62
N GLU A 55 -3.50 0.63 -6.97
CA GLU A 55 -4.72 -0.14 -7.24
C GLU A 55 -5.66 -0.20 -6.03
N ARG A 56 -5.10 -0.15 -4.81
CA ARG A 56 -5.83 -0.15 -3.54
C ARG A 56 -6.21 1.26 -3.06
N GLY A 57 -5.86 2.30 -3.81
CA GLY A 57 -6.08 3.69 -3.43
C GLY A 57 -5.27 4.13 -2.20
N ILE A 58 -4.17 3.42 -1.89
CA ILE A 58 -3.30 3.76 -0.77
C ILE A 58 -2.28 4.79 -1.29
N PRO A 59 -2.24 6.00 -0.73
CA PRO A 59 -1.36 7.04 -1.21
C PRO A 59 0.10 6.64 -1.01
N ALA A 60 0.85 6.60 -2.12
CA ALA A 60 2.27 6.29 -2.09
C ALA A 60 3.11 7.47 -1.59
N ALA A 61 2.58 8.68 -1.53
CA ALA A 61 3.24 9.83 -0.91
C ALA A 61 2.41 10.27 0.27
N ASP A 62 3.07 10.66 1.37
CA ASP A 62 2.41 11.46 2.39
C ASP A 62 1.92 12.73 1.67
N GLU A 63 0.62 13.02 1.73
CA GLU A 63 0.02 14.16 1.00
C GLU A 63 0.75 15.47 1.33
N THR A 64 1.31 15.55 2.54
CA THR A 64 2.18 16.61 3.04
C THR A 64 3.48 16.79 2.22
N SER A 65 4.04 15.72 1.67
CA SER A 65 5.27 15.78 0.86
C SER A 65 5.00 16.36 -0.53
N LEU A 66 3.81 16.13 -1.10
CA LEU A 66 3.48 16.61 -2.44
C LEU A 66 3.39 18.14 -2.48
N ASP A 67 2.75 18.76 -1.47
CA ASP A 67 2.70 20.23 -1.33
C ASP A 67 4.10 20.83 -1.15
N GLN A 68 4.98 20.14 -0.41
CA GLN A 68 6.37 20.57 -0.25
C GLN A 68 7.19 20.43 -1.53
N ASP A 69 6.99 19.36 -2.30
CA ASP A 69 7.64 19.15 -3.58
C ASP A 69 7.19 20.21 -4.61
N ILE A 70 5.89 20.55 -4.64
CA ILE A 70 5.35 21.64 -5.47
C ILE A 70 5.97 22.97 -5.05
N ALA A 71 6.02 23.28 -3.76
CA ALA A 71 6.65 24.51 -3.26
C ALA A 71 8.16 24.57 -3.56
N ALA A 72 8.86 23.44 -3.56
CA ALA A 72 10.27 23.36 -3.94
C ALA A 72 10.48 23.56 -5.45
N LEU A 73 9.62 22.96 -6.28
CA LEU A 73 9.60 23.15 -7.73
C LEU A 73 9.31 24.61 -8.09
N ASP A 74 8.31 25.24 -7.47
CA ASP A 74 7.98 26.65 -7.69
C ASP A 74 9.18 27.55 -7.39
N ARG A 75 9.91 27.31 -6.29
CA ARG A 75 11.14 28.04 -5.96
C ARG A 75 12.29 27.84 -6.97
N LEU A 76 12.42 26.64 -7.53
CA LEU A 76 13.49 26.32 -8.48
C LEU A 76 13.23 26.88 -9.88
N PHE A 77 11.95 26.95 -10.28
CA PHE A 77 11.52 27.37 -11.61
C PHE A 77 10.87 28.77 -11.63
N ALA A 78 10.76 29.46 -10.49
CA ALA A 78 10.46 30.89 -10.42
C ALA A 78 11.67 31.70 -10.93
N LYS A 79 11.89 31.69 -12.24
CA LYS A 79 12.80 32.60 -12.94
C LYS A 79 12.34 32.88 -14.36
#